data_AF-A0AAD4LZV5-F1
#
_entry.id   AF-A0AAD4LZV5-F1
#
_cell.length_a   1.000
_cell.length_b   1.000
_cell.length_c   1.000
_cell.angle_alpha   90.00
_cell.angle_beta   90.00
_cell.angle_gamma   90.00
#
_symmetry.space_group_name_H-M   'P 1'
#
loop_
_entity.id
_entity.type
_entity.pdbx_description
1 polymer ?
#
loop_
_entity_poly.entity_id
_entity_poly.type
_entity_poly.pdbx_seq_one_letter_code
_entity_poly.pdbx_strand_id
1 'polypeptide(L)'
;MRSFSNLTFYSVPELPAQVWSASSRTRIELNLFAGQLYFDSREEYEGVCTLLALSPAHPDATCVEVDGSPFTMSKISVLKDLIAFRRKGMVCDKTQLGQVLNVRPLSEKELPRVSS
;
A
#
# COMPACT_ATOMS: atom_id res chain seq x y z
N MET A 1 8.38 -5.11 14.85
CA MET A 1 8.74 -6.02 13.74
C MET A 1 9.47 -5.17 12.71
N ARG A 2 10.57 -5.65 12.11
CA ARG A 2 11.35 -4.87 11.14
C ARG A 2 10.63 -4.87 9.78
N SER A 3 10.54 -3.73 9.12
CA SER A 3 9.93 -3.62 7.79
C SER A 3 10.79 -4.29 6.72
N PHE A 4 10.15 -5.01 5.78
CA PHE A 4 10.79 -5.60 4.61
C PHE A 4 10.84 -4.66 3.39
N SER A 5 10.33 -3.44 3.54
CA SER A 5 10.33 -2.42 2.47
C SER A 5 11.74 -1.90 2.15
N ASN A 6 12.73 -2.19 3.00
CA ASN A 6 14.12 -1.89 2.71
C ASN A 6 14.73 -2.97 1.80
N LEU A 7 14.76 -2.67 0.49
CA LEU A 7 15.25 -3.60 -0.54
C LEU A 7 16.76 -3.88 -0.46
N THR A 8 17.53 -3.17 0.38
CA THR A 8 18.95 -3.54 0.61
C THR A 8 19.09 -4.80 1.47
N PHE A 9 18.06 -5.18 2.25
CA PHE A 9 18.12 -6.27 3.22
C PHE A 9 18.39 -7.66 2.61
N TYR A 10 17.99 -7.89 1.36
CA TYR A 10 18.23 -9.14 0.62
C TYR A 10 18.94 -8.91 -0.73
N SER A 11 19.69 -7.81 -0.84
CA SER A 11 20.43 -7.51 -2.07
C SER A 11 21.58 -8.52 -2.28
N VAL A 12 21.67 -9.06 -3.50
CA VAL A 12 22.78 -9.92 -3.94
C VAL A 12 23.31 -9.37 -5.26
N PRO A 13 24.54 -8.84 -5.31
CA PRO A 13 25.46 -8.60 -4.17
C PRO A 13 24.96 -7.52 -3.21
N GLU A 14 25.57 -7.41 -2.02
CA GLU A 14 25.24 -6.36 -1.04
C GLU A 14 25.40 -4.97 -1.65
N LEU A 15 24.33 -4.17 -1.65
CA LEU A 15 24.35 -2.81 -2.18
C LEU A 15 24.94 -1.84 -1.14
N PRO A 16 25.80 -0.90 -1.54
CA PRO A 16 26.25 0.15 -0.63
C PRO A 16 25.04 1.02 -0.22
N ALA A 17 24.68 1.01 1.07
CA ALA A 17 23.48 1.67 1.57
C ALA A 17 23.43 3.19 1.29
N GLN A 18 24.59 3.83 1.04
CA GLN A 18 24.68 5.24 0.63
C GLN A 18 24.42 5.51 -0.86
N VAL A 19 24.49 4.50 -1.73
CA VAL A 19 24.59 4.72 -3.20
C VAL A 19 23.29 4.37 -3.92
N TRP A 20 22.45 3.51 -3.34
CA TRP A 20 21.24 3.05 -4.02
C TRP A 20 20.03 3.02 -3.09
N SER A 21 18.95 3.66 -3.55
CA SER A 21 17.61 3.51 -2.99
C SER A 21 16.61 3.37 -4.13
N ALA A 22 15.72 2.38 -4.06
CA ALA A 22 14.60 2.30 -4.98
C ALA A 22 13.66 3.51 -4.82
N SER A 23 13.04 3.92 -5.93
CA SER A 23 12.01 4.96 -5.89
C SER A 23 10.83 4.55 -5.00
N SER A 24 10.17 5.53 -4.39
CA SER A 24 8.99 5.27 -3.54
C SER A 24 7.90 4.50 -4.28
N ARG A 25 7.66 4.84 -5.56
CA ARG A 25 6.68 4.14 -6.41
C ARG A 25 7.05 2.66 -6.58
N THR A 26 8.30 2.36 -6.92
CA THR A 26 8.75 0.96 -7.13
C THR A 26 8.59 0.14 -5.85
N ARG A 27 8.94 0.70 -4.70
CA ARG A 27 8.73 0.04 -3.40
C ARG A 27 7.25 -0.22 -3.13
N ILE A 28 6.39 0.78 -3.34
CA ILE A 28 4.94 0.64 -3.17
C ILE A 28 4.38 -0.49 -4.02
N GLU A 29 4.72 -0.50 -5.32
CA GLU A 29 4.26 -1.55 -6.24
C GLU A 29 4.74 -2.93 -5.77
N LEU A 30 6.03 -3.08 -5.46
CA LEU A 30 6.60 -4.35 -4.99
C LEU A 30 5.93 -4.83 -3.70
N ASN A 31 5.77 -3.95 -2.71
CA ASN A 31 5.16 -4.30 -1.44
C ASN A 31 3.68 -4.70 -1.61
N LEU A 32 2.95 -3.94 -2.42
CA LEU A 32 1.54 -4.20 -2.72
C LEU A 32 1.37 -5.56 -3.40
N PHE A 33 2.15 -5.80 -4.45
CA PHE A 33 2.11 -7.07 -5.18
C PHE A 33 2.68 -8.23 -4.37
N ALA A 34 3.54 -7.98 -3.37
CA ALA A 34 4.01 -8.99 -2.43
C ALA A 34 2.95 -9.38 -1.38
N GLY A 35 1.88 -8.59 -1.23
CA GLY A 35 0.80 -8.83 -0.29
C GLY A 35 0.95 -8.11 1.05
N GLN A 36 1.62 -6.96 1.06
CA GLN A 36 1.71 -6.09 2.24
C GLN A 36 0.32 -5.77 2.79
N LEU A 37 0.15 -5.85 4.11
CA LEU A 37 -1.14 -5.58 4.77
C LEU A 37 -1.18 -4.29 5.56
N TYR A 38 0.01 -3.80 5.92
CA TYR A 38 0.24 -2.65 6.78
C TYR A 38 1.30 -1.77 6.16
N PHE A 39 1.05 -0.48 6.14
CA PHE A 39 1.92 0.57 5.63
C PHE A 39 2.91 1.00 6.72
N ASP A 40 4.14 1.27 6.30
CA ASP A 40 5.22 1.73 7.15
C ASP A 40 5.14 3.24 7.44
N SER A 41 4.42 3.99 6.60
CA SER A 41 4.23 5.43 6.77
C SER A 41 2.97 5.95 6.08
N ARG A 42 2.61 7.20 6.38
CA ARG A 42 1.49 7.90 5.74
C ARG A 42 1.74 8.15 4.26
N GLU A 43 2.99 8.45 3.89
CA GLU A 43 3.40 8.68 2.51
C GLU A 43 3.25 7.41 1.66
N GLU A 44 3.50 6.23 2.25
CA GLU A 44 3.25 4.95 1.57
C GLU A 44 1.76 4.73 1.34
N TYR A 45 0.92 4.98 2.34
CA TYR A 45 -0.54 4.93 2.22
C TYR A 45 -1.06 5.85 1.11
N GLU A 46 -0.65 7.13 1.12
CA GLU A 46 -1.06 8.11 0.10
C GLU A 46 -0.57 7.71 -1.30
N GLY A 47 0.63 7.13 -1.39
CA GLY A 47 1.17 6.58 -2.63
C GLY A 47 0.39 5.38 -3.15
N VAL A 48 -0.10 4.49 -2.28
CA VAL A 48 -0.99 3.38 -2.65
C VAL A 48 -2.34 3.90 -3.12
N CYS A 49 -2.94 4.86 -2.42
CA CYS A 49 -4.17 5.51 -2.86
C CYS A 49 -4.01 6.12 -4.25
N THR A 50 -2.92 6.85 -4.49
CA THR A 50 -2.58 7.41 -5.81
C THR A 50 -2.43 6.32 -6.88
N LEU A 51 -1.73 5.22 -6.58
CA LEU A 51 -1.56 4.10 -7.50
C LEU A 51 -2.90 3.45 -7.89
N LEU A 52 -3.82 3.38 -6.93
CA LEU A 52 -5.17 2.82 -7.09
C LEU A 52 -6.19 3.83 -7.61
N ALA A 53 -5.77 5.07 -7.92
CA ALA A 53 -6.65 6.18 -8.30
C ALA A 53 -7.76 6.47 -7.26
N LEU A 54 -7.45 6.23 -5.99
CA LEU A 54 -8.27 6.58 -4.83
C LEU A 54 -7.87 7.97 -4.36
N SER A 55 -8.85 8.87 -4.21
CA SER A 55 -8.63 10.09 -3.45
C SER A 55 -8.70 9.74 -1.96
N PRO A 56 -7.64 9.96 -1.16
CA PRO A 56 -7.72 9.92 0.29
C PRO A 56 -8.56 11.12 0.73
N ALA A 57 -9.88 10.99 0.61
CA ALA A 57 -10.80 11.99 1.11
C ALA A 57 -10.67 12.10 2.64
N HIS A 58 -11.12 13.23 3.19
CA HIS A 58 -11.14 13.56 4.62
C HIS A 58 -11.52 12.35 5.50
N PRO A 59 -11.09 12.29 6.78
CA PRO A 59 -11.27 11.13 7.67
C PRO A 59 -12.71 10.61 7.88
N ASP A 60 -13.73 11.26 7.31
CA ASP A 60 -15.14 10.87 7.33
C ASP A 60 -15.75 10.62 5.93
N ALA A 61 -14.94 10.63 4.86
CA ALA A 61 -15.41 10.47 3.50
C ALA A 61 -14.90 9.15 2.88
N THR A 62 -15.83 8.36 2.33
CA THR A 62 -15.52 7.24 1.42
C THR A 62 -14.51 7.72 0.39
N CYS A 63 -13.45 6.93 0.12
CA CYS A 63 -12.48 7.31 -0.90
C CYS A 63 -13.24 7.55 -2.21
N VAL A 64 -13.18 8.78 -2.72
CA VAL A 64 -13.86 9.13 -3.97
C VAL A 64 -13.00 8.56 -5.09
N GLU A 65 -13.58 7.65 -5.86
CA GLU A 65 -13.02 7.23 -7.14
C GLU A 65 -12.86 8.48 -8.00
N VAL A 66 -11.63 8.78 -8.42
CA VAL A 66 -11.39 9.94 -9.27
C VAL A 66 -11.92 9.59 -10.67
N ASP A 67 -13.13 10.07 -10.98
CA ASP A 67 -13.71 10.00 -12.32
C ASP A 67 -12.73 10.65 -13.32
N GLY A 68 -12.23 9.84 -14.25
CA GLY A 68 -11.22 10.24 -15.23
C GLY A 68 -10.04 9.28 -15.39
N SER A 69 -9.90 8.28 -14.52
CA SER A 69 -8.96 7.17 -14.76
C SER A 69 -9.66 6.06 -15.57
N PRO A 70 -9.09 5.53 -16.67
CA PRO A 70 -9.70 4.43 -17.43
C PRO A 70 -9.70 3.07 -16.69
N PHE A 71 -9.52 3.04 -15.36
CA PHE A 71 -9.05 1.87 -14.63
C PHE A 71 -9.69 1.60 -13.26
N THR A 72 -10.75 2.31 -12.87
CA THR A 72 -11.08 2.49 -11.45
C THR A 72 -11.66 1.23 -10.76
N MET A 73 -12.56 0.46 -11.39
CA MET A 73 -13.14 -0.76 -10.79
C MET A 73 -12.35 -2.05 -11.09
N SER A 74 -11.65 -2.09 -12.23
CA SER A 74 -10.94 -3.29 -12.69
C SER A 74 -9.70 -3.61 -11.84
N LYS A 75 -9.05 -2.59 -11.27
CA LYS A 75 -7.80 -2.79 -10.50
C LYS A 75 -8.02 -3.24 -9.06
N ILE A 76 -9.03 -2.73 -8.36
CA ILE A 76 -9.29 -3.08 -6.96
C ILE A 76 -9.78 -4.52 -6.85
N SER A 77 -10.65 -4.97 -7.77
CA SER A 77 -11.11 -6.37 -7.82
C SER A 77 -9.97 -7.34 -8.09
N VAL A 78 -9.15 -7.08 -9.11
CA VAL A 78 -7.94 -7.88 -9.41
C VAL A 78 -6.97 -7.91 -8.22
N LEU A 79 -6.80 -6.78 -7.53
CA LEU A 79 -5.93 -6.72 -6.36
C LEU A 79 -6.51 -7.49 -5.17
N LYS A 80 -7.83 -7.42 -4.93
CA LYS A 80 -8.52 -8.25 -3.93
C LYS A 80 -8.28 -9.73 -4.19
N ASP A 81 -8.41 -10.15 -5.45
CA ASP A 81 -8.16 -11.54 -5.86
C ASP A 81 -6.70 -11.93 -5.61
N LEU A 82 -5.74 -11.09 -6.04
CA LEU A 82 -4.31 -11.35 -5.82
C LEU A 82 -3.98 -11.51 -4.33
N ILE A 83 -4.50 -10.61 -3.48
CA ILE A 83 -4.30 -10.67 -2.04
C ILE A 83 -4.95 -11.92 -1.46
N ALA A 84 -6.17 -12.28 -1.89
CA ALA A 84 -6.85 -13.49 -1.47
C ALA A 84 -6.05 -14.76 -1.86
N PHE A 85 -5.49 -14.80 -3.08
CA PHE A 85 -4.62 -15.89 -3.54
C PHE A 85 -3.37 -16.03 -2.67
N ARG A 86 -2.64 -14.92 -2.42
CA ARG A 86 -1.44 -14.96 -1.58
C ARG A 86 -1.73 -15.38 -0.14
N ARG A 87 -2.91 -15.05 0.36
CA ARG A 87 -3.34 -15.33 1.73
C ARG A 87 -4.07 -16.65 1.89
N LYS A 88 -4.21 -17.46 0.82
CA LYS A 88 -4.90 -18.75 0.85
C LYS A 88 -6.31 -18.65 1.48
N GLY A 89 -7.03 -17.57 1.19
CA GLY A 89 -8.39 -17.33 1.71
C GLY A 89 -8.48 -16.68 3.11
N MET A 90 -7.37 -16.28 3.74
CA MET A 90 -7.46 -15.52 4.99
C MET A 90 -7.97 -14.10 4.76
N VAL A 91 -9.06 -13.75 5.45
CA VAL A 91 -9.67 -12.41 5.44
C VAL A 91 -8.63 -11.35 5.83
N CYS A 92 -8.65 -10.21 5.12
CA CYS A 92 -7.77 -9.05 5.38
C CYS A 92 -8.54 -7.76 5.68
N ASP A 93 -9.88 -7.80 5.79
CA ASP A 93 -10.72 -6.60 5.93
C ASP A 93 -10.36 -5.68 7.10
N LYS A 94 -9.75 -6.23 8.15
CA LYS A 94 -9.31 -5.47 9.34
C LYS A 94 -7.88 -4.91 9.23
N THR A 95 -7.15 -5.22 8.16
CA THR A 95 -5.81 -4.66 7.92
C THR A 95 -5.92 -3.32 7.23
N GLN A 96 -4.86 -2.52 7.26
CA GLN A 96 -4.85 -1.22 6.60
C GLN A 96 -5.11 -1.35 5.09
N LEU A 97 -4.43 -2.29 4.42
CA LEU A 97 -4.71 -2.58 3.02
C LEU A 97 -6.15 -3.05 2.80
N GLY A 98 -6.71 -3.88 3.69
CA GLY A 98 -8.10 -4.33 3.58
C GLY A 98 -9.11 -3.19 3.65
N GLN A 99 -8.85 -2.17 4.46
CA GLN A 99 -9.67 -0.95 4.49
C GLN A 99 -9.57 -0.20 3.15
N VAL A 100 -8.36 -0.01 2.62
CA VAL A 100 -8.13 0.63 1.30
C VAL A 100 -8.83 -0.11 0.16
N LEU A 101 -8.70 -1.44 0.12
CA LEU A 101 -9.36 -2.28 -0.89
C LEU A 101 -10.89 -2.22 -0.78
N ASN A 102 -11.42 -1.95 0.41
CA ASN A 102 -12.84 -1.73 0.64
C ASN A 102 -13.24 -0.25 0.55
N VAL A 103 -12.37 0.60 -0.01
CA VAL A 103 -12.61 2.03 -0.26
C VAL A 103 -12.93 2.79 1.03
N ARG A 104 -12.34 2.34 2.15
CA ARG A 104 -12.47 2.97 3.47
C ARG A 104 -11.22 3.78 3.80
N PRO A 105 -11.36 5.05 4.20
CA PRO A 105 -10.22 5.86 4.60
C PRO A 105 -9.60 5.30 5.89
N LEU A 106 -8.26 5.38 5.99
CA LEU A 106 -7.55 5.08 7.22
C LEU A 106 -7.51 6.31 8.13
N SER A 107 -7.75 6.10 9.42
CA SER A 107 -7.57 7.14 10.42
C SER A 107 -6.08 7.36 10.68
N GLU A 108 -5.69 8.60 10.99
CA GLU A 108 -4.31 8.95 11.37
C GLU A 108 -3.82 8.18 12.62
N LYS A 109 -4.74 7.71 13.47
CA LYS A 109 -4.43 6.86 14.63
C LYS A 109 -4.01 5.43 14.23
N GLU A 110 -4.36 4.98 13.04
CA GLU A 110 -4.08 3.63 12.56
C GLU A 110 -2.72 3.53 11.87
N LEU A 111 -2.15 4.64 11.40
CA LEU A 111 -0.86 4.68 10.71
C LEU A 111 0.31 4.87 11.68
N PRO A 112 1.52 4.36 11.35
CA PRO A 112 2.72 4.64 12.14
C PRO A 112 2.98 6.15 12.21
N ARG A 113 3.20 6.68 13.41
CA ARG A 113 3.57 8.09 13.59
C ARG A 113 4.97 8.32 13.04
N VAL A 114 5.11 9.36 12.23
CA VAL A 114 6.43 9.88 11.84
C VAL A 114 7.09 10.41 13.11
N SER A 115 8.11 9.71 13.63
CA SER A 115 8.94 10.26 14.69
C SER A 115 9.81 11.34 14.03
N SER A 116 9.56 12.59 14.42
CA SER A 116 10.35 13.76 14.03
C SER A 116 11.79 13.64 14.52
#